data_AF-F9X876-F1
#
_entry.id   AF-F9X876-F1
#
_cell.length_a   1.000
_cell.length_b   1.000
_cell.length_c   1.000
_cell.angle_alpha   90.00
_cell.angle_beta   90.00
_cell.angle_gamma   90.00
#
_symmetry.space_group_name_H-M   'P 1'
#
loop_
_entity.id
_entity.type
_entity.pdbx_description
1 polymer ?
#
loop_
_entity_poly.entity_id
_entity_poly.type
_entity_poly.pdbx_seq_one_letter_code
_entity_poly.pdbx_strand_id
1 'polypeptide(L)'
;MDELVQQQIKLVEAKKRDEVPWKMDIAYDQPYYNYEGQQWKEQTPDLSSNVSSSRDTISKLALYSWNIDFMLPFANSRMSAALAHLQKIVADAKDHDSTAKVVYLQECVASDVKLIANNAWIRETFALSDVSTDNWQSGHYGTISLIDRRLPIASCFRVHYSETRMERDVLIVDVKVKDKTIRFCNTHLESLAFEPPRRIPQMKLCAKYMQDESVDGALLAGDLNAIQDFDRTLHSDNGLNDAYLELGGAEDDASGHTWGQQAATVQRERFGTSRMDKVFFHGDVGLLSFEQFGRDVLVEDAAEQEQLIQLGFDKPWITDHLGVMATFAVADSPPHGQL
;
A
#
# COMPACT_ATOMS: atom_id res chain seq x y z
N MET A 1 9.29 24.18 -3.63
CA MET A 1 8.60 22.96 -4.09
C MET A 1 8.91 22.60 -5.54
N ASP A 2 8.72 23.49 -6.52
CA ASP A 2 8.93 23.16 -7.95
C ASP A 2 10.34 22.67 -8.30
N GLU A 3 11.38 23.28 -7.73
CA GLU A 3 12.78 22.84 -7.94
C GLU A 3 13.02 21.42 -7.40
N LEU A 4 12.46 21.11 -6.23
CA LEU A 4 12.53 19.78 -5.62
C LEU A 4 11.85 18.74 -6.53
N VAL A 5 10.69 19.07 -7.09
CA VAL A 5 9.98 18.21 -8.04
C VAL A 5 10.83 17.93 -9.28
N GLN A 6 11.42 18.97 -9.86
CA GLN A 6 12.29 18.82 -11.03
C GLN A 6 13.54 17.98 -10.72
N GLN A 7 14.11 18.11 -9.53
CA GLN A 7 15.26 17.32 -9.10
C GLN A 7 14.89 15.83 -9.00
N GLN A 8 13.75 15.50 -8.42
CA GLN A 8 13.29 14.12 -8.28
C GLN A 8 12.99 13.48 -9.64
N ILE A 9 12.35 14.21 -10.55
CA ILE A 9 12.13 13.73 -11.93
C ILE A 9 13.46 13.40 -12.61
N LYS A 10 14.49 14.26 -12.46
CA LYS A 10 15.82 13.98 -13.01
C LYS A 10 16.46 12.75 -12.37
N LEU A 11 16.26 12.51 -11.08
CA LEU A 11 16.78 11.33 -10.39
C LEU A 11 16.11 10.04 -10.85
N VAL A 12 14.80 10.06 -11.09
CA VAL A 12 14.05 8.93 -11.67
C VAL A 12 14.62 8.60 -13.06
N GLU A 13 14.70 9.58 -13.95
CA GLU A 13 15.24 9.38 -15.30
C GLU A 13 16.69 8.88 -15.28
N ALA A 14 17.52 9.38 -14.36
CA ALA A 14 18.91 8.94 -14.23
C ALA A 14 19.06 7.50 -13.69
N LYS A 15 18.05 6.97 -13.01
CA LYS A 15 18.02 5.60 -12.47
C LYS A 15 17.27 4.62 -13.36
N LYS A 16 16.73 5.07 -14.48
CA LYS A 16 16.01 4.22 -15.42
C LYS A 16 16.89 3.05 -15.85
N ARG A 17 16.30 1.85 -15.86
CA ARG A 17 16.99 0.62 -16.27
C ARG A 17 16.84 0.43 -17.78
N ASP A 18 17.93 0.02 -18.42
CA ASP A 18 17.94 -0.29 -19.86
C ASP A 18 17.09 -1.52 -20.18
N GLU A 19 17.17 -2.53 -19.32
CA GLU A 19 16.42 -3.78 -19.41
C GLU A 19 15.86 -4.17 -18.05
N VAL A 20 14.70 -4.81 -18.07
CA VAL A 20 14.02 -5.35 -16.90
C VAL A 20 13.61 -6.81 -17.16
N PRO A 21 13.59 -7.67 -16.13
CA PRO A 21 13.34 -9.10 -16.31
C PRO A 21 11.86 -9.46 -16.51
N TRP A 22 10.94 -8.52 -16.28
CA TRP A 22 9.50 -8.72 -16.43
C TRP A 22 8.96 -8.26 -17.78
N LYS A 23 7.78 -8.76 -18.11
CA LYS A 23 6.96 -8.27 -19.23
C LYS A 23 5.85 -7.41 -18.67
N MET A 24 5.56 -6.29 -19.32
CA MET A 24 4.47 -5.41 -18.91
C MET A 24 3.11 -6.12 -18.99
N ASP A 25 2.22 -5.77 -18.07
CA ASP A 25 0.89 -6.32 -17.85
C ASP A 25 0.82 -7.84 -17.62
N ILE A 26 1.96 -8.47 -17.32
CA ILE A 26 2.07 -9.90 -17.02
C ILE A 26 2.65 -10.04 -15.61
N ALA A 27 2.13 -11.01 -14.86
CA ALA A 27 2.64 -11.35 -13.54
C ALA A 27 4.11 -11.75 -13.61
N TYR A 28 4.90 -11.16 -12.72
CA TYR A 28 6.29 -11.47 -12.49
C TYR A 28 6.46 -11.89 -11.04
N ASP A 29 6.70 -13.19 -10.84
CA ASP A 29 6.92 -13.75 -9.51
C ASP A 29 8.15 -13.13 -8.87
N GLN A 30 8.03 -12.74 -7.60
CA GLN A 30 9.15 -12.28 -6.80
C GLN A 30 9.18 -13.00 -5.45
N PRO A 31 10.36 -13.14 -4.83
CA PRO A 31 10.42 -13.67 -3.48
C PRO A 31 9.72 -12.77 -2.46
N TYR A 32 9.49 -13.34 -1.28
CA TYR A 32 9.26 -12.57 -0.05
C TYR A 32 10.34 -12.96 0.97
N TYR A 33 10.41 -12.22 2.09
CA TYR A 33 11.51 -12.35 3.04
C TYR A 33 11.01 -12.49 4.47
N ASN A 34 11.54 -13.48 5.17
CA ASN A 34 11.36 -13.67 6.61
C ASN A 34 12.66 -13.34 7.35
N TYR A 35 12.56 -12.65 8.48
CA TYR A 35 13.74 -12.41 9.32
C TYR A 35 13.99 -13.62 10.23
N GLU A 36 15.11 -14.31 10.03
CA GLU A 36 15.48 -15.52 10.75
C GLU A 36 16.98 -15.60 10.96
N GLY A 37 17.42 -15.95 12.17
CA GLY A 37 18.86 -16.11 12.44
C GLY A 37 19.67 -14.85 12.17
N GLN A 38 19.10 -13.68 12.52
CA GLN A 38 19.70 -12.35 12.36
C GLN A 38 19.86 -11.85 10.90
N GLN A 39 19.19 -12.48 9.94
CA GLN A 39 19.22 -12.08 8.54
C GLN A 39 17.86 -12.23 7.88
N TRP A 40 17.60 -11.43 6.86
CA TRP A 40 16.46 -11.65 5.97
C TRP A 40 16.77 -12.83 5.07
N LYS A 41 15.94 -13.86 5.14
CA LYS A 41 16.02 -15.02 4.26
C LYS A 41 14.96 -14.91 3.19
N GLU A 42 15.40 -15.02 1.95
CA GLU A 42 14.52 -15.23 0.82
C GLU A 42 13.67 -16.48 1.03
N GLN A 43 12.38 -16.37 0.74
CA GLN A 43 11.42 -17.45 0.81
C GLN A 43 10.79 -17.59 -0.57
N THR A 44 10.63 -18.83 -1.00
CA THR A 44 9.78 -19.17 -2.15
C THR A 44 8.38 -19.47 -1.61
N PRO A 45 7.31 -18.89 -2.18
CA PRO A 45 5.95 -19.23 -1.79
C PRO A 45 5.71 -20.73 -1.89
N ASP A 46 5.33 -21.36 -0.78
CA ASP A 46 5.07 -22.80 -0.71
C ASP A 46 3.58 -23.02 -0.47
N LEU A 47 2.88 -23.42 -1.54
CA LEU A 47 1.46 -23.77 -1.54
C LEU A 47 1.12 -24.94 -0.60
N SER A 48 2.12 -25.75 -0.22
CA SER A 48 1.96 -26.92 0.65
C SER A 48 2.24 -26.65 2.12
N SER A 49 2.67 -25.43 2.47
CA SER A 49 3.06 -25.07 3.83
C SER A 49 1.86 -25.06 4.80
N ASN A 50 1.63 -26.22 5.41
CA ASN A 50 0.71 -26.42 6.53
C ASN A 50 1.24 -25.80 7.82
N VAL A 51 1.33 -24.47 7.88
CA VAL A 51 1.50 -23.75 9.16
C VAL A 51 0.16 -23.85 9.90
N SER A 52 0.00 -24.91 10.69
CA SER A 52 -1.30 -25.30 11.27
C SER A 52 -1.70 -24.54 12.53
N SER A 53 -0.77 -23.88 13.23
CA SER A 53 -1.07 -23.38 14.58
C SER A 53 -1.66 -21.97 14.64
N SER A 54 -1.42 -21.10 13.65
CA SER A 54 -1.97 -19.72 13.62
C SER A 54 -3.29 -19.60 12.86
N ARG A 55 -3.56 -20.50 11.91
CA ARG A 55 -4.74 -20.47 11.01
C ARG A 55 -6.07 -20.40 11.75
N ASP A 56 -6.17 -21.10 12.87
CA ASP A 56 -7.45 -21.24 13.59
C ASP A 56 -7.81 -20.00 14.41
N THR A 57 -6.85 -19.10 14.67
CA THR A 57 -7.08 -17.91 15.50
C THR A 57 -7.38 -16.66 14.69
N ILE A 58 -6.80 -16.53 13.49
CA ILE A 58 -7.01 -15.36 12.64
C ILE A 58 -8.38 -15.44 11.96
N SER A 59 -9.24 -14.48 12.29
CA SER A 59 -10.57 -14.32 11.69
C SER A 59 -10.79 -12.95 11.08
N LYS A 60 -9.87 -12.01 11.31
CA LYS A 60 -9.92 -10.64 10.78
C LYS A 60 -8.60 -10.25 10.13
N LEU A 61 -8.70 -9.38 9.15
CA LEU A 61 -7.58 -8.77 8.43
C LEU A 61 -7.70 -7.26 8.54
N ALA A 62 -6.70 -6.61 9.11
CA ALA A 62 -6.58 -5.15 9.11
C ALA A 62 -5.56 -4.73 8.05
N LEU A 63 -6.03 -4.03 7.01
CA LEU A 63 -5.22 -3.53 5.92
C LEU A 63 -4.98 -2.03 6.11
N TYR A 64 -3.72 -1.64 6.25
CA TYR A 64 -3.25 -0.26 6.31
C TYR A 64 -2.61 0.10 4.97
N SER A 65 -2.85 1.31 4.47
CA SER A 65 -2.16 1.85 3.29
C SER A 65 -1.74 3.29 3.52
N TRP A 66 -0.52 3.64 3.12
CA TRP A 66 0.01 4.99 3.27
C TRP A 66 1.07 5.34 2.21
N ASN A 67 0.82 6.41 1.46
CA ASN A 67 1.84 7.05 0.63
C ASN A 67 2.80 7.84 1.54
N ILE A 68 4.10 7.53 1.49
CA ILE A 68 5.11 8.17 2.34
C ILE A 68 5.85 9.34 1.67
N ASP A 69 5.43 9.75 0.47
CA ASP A 69 5.93 10.88 -0.30
C ASP A 69 7.44 10.80 -0.59
N PHE A 70 7.87 10.21 -1.71
CA PHE A 70 9.30 10.11 -2.05
C PHE A 70 9.91 11.45 -2.44
N MET A 71 9.07 12.47 -2.68
CA MET A 71 9.50 13.74 -3.22
C MET A 71 10.12 14.62 -2.15
N LEU A 72 9.65 14.50 -0.91
CA LEU A 72 10.14 15.29 0.22
C LEU A 72 11.54 14.90 0.71
N PRO A 73 12.32 15.88 1.19
CA PRO A 73 13.62 15.61 1.80
C PRO A 73 13.50 14.80 3.10
N PHE A 74 14.65 14.43 3.68
CA PHE A 74 14.72 13.76 4.99
C PHE A 74 13.97 12.42 5.04
N ALA A 75 14.00 11.65 3.95
CA ALA A 75 13.33 10.35 3.85
C ALA A 75 13.56 9.46 5.09
N ASN A 76 14.80 9.39 5.58
CA ASN A 76 15.13 8.57 6.75
C ASN A 76 14.38 8.98 8.02
N SER A 77 14.35 10.28 8.32
CA SER A 77 13.70 10.80 9.53
C SER A 77 12.18 10.68 9.41
N ARG A 78 11.62 10.97 8.23
CA ARG A 78 10.20 10.80 7.93
C ARG A 78 9.78 9.35 8.06
N MET A 79 10.52 8.41 7.47
CA MET A 79 10.26 6.97 7.59
C MET A 79 10.41 6.46 9.02
N SER A 80 11.38 6.96 9.78
CA SER A 80 11.54 6.57 11.20
C SER A 80 10.33 6.98 12.04
N ALA A 81 9.83 8.21 11.84
CA ALA A 81 8.61 8.69 12.48
C ALA A 81 7.36 7.94 11.98
N ALA A 82 7.29 7.61 10.69
CA ALA A 82 6.22 6.79 10.11
C ALA A 82 6.15 5.41 10.78
N LEU A 83 7.30 4.72 10.90
CA LEU A 83 7.39 3.41 11.54
C LEU A 83 7.04 3.46 13.03
N ALA A 84 7.46 4.50 13.75
CA ALA A 84 7.10 4.68 15.15
C ALA A 84 5.59 4.89 15.32
N HIS A 85 4.96 5.66 14.42
CA HIS A 85 3.51 5.86 14.41
C HIS A 85 2.76 4.57 14.08
N LEU A 86 3.17 3.87 13.01
CA LEU A 86 2.58 2.60 12.61
C LEU A 86 2.68 1.55 13.72
N GLN A 87 3.85 1.45 14.37
CA GLN A 87 4.05 0.55 15.51
C GLN A 87 3.05 0.85 16.64
N LYS A 88 2.86 2.13 16.97
CA LYS A 88 1.92 2.54 18.01
C LYS A 88 0.48 2.16 17.66
N ILE A 89 0.00 2.51 16.46
CA ILE A 89 -1.40 2.23 16.09
C ILE A 89 -1.68 0.73 15.93
N VAL A 90 -0.69 -0.04 15.46
CA VAL A 90 -0.80 -1.51 15.37
C VAL A 90 -0.82 -2.14 16.76
N ALA A 91 -0.05 -1.61 17.71
CA ALA A 91 -0.06 -2.08 19.10
C ALA A 91 -1.35 -1.73 19.85
N ASP A 92 -1.93 -0.55 19.57
CA ASP A 92 -3.17 -0.08 20.17
C ASP A 92 -4.43 -0.77 19.59
N ALA A 93 -4.28 -1.47 18.46
CA ALA A 93 -5.37 -2.17 17.80
C ALA A 93 -5.97 -3.28 18.68
N LYS A 94 -7.30 -3.31 18.77
CA LYS A 94 -8.04 -4.34 19.51
C LYS A 94 -7.91 -5.71 18.82
N ASP A 95 -8.24 -6.76 19.57
CA ASP A 95 -8.32 -8.14 19.07
C ASP A 95 -7.03 -8.62 18.39
N HIS A 96 -5.87 -8.24 18.93
CA HIS A 96 -4.56 -8.48 18.32
C HIS A 96 -4.33 -9.95 17.95
N ASP A 97 -4.82 -10.88 18.80
CA ASP A 97 -4.67 -12.33 18.60
C ASP A 97 -5.48 -12.86 17.42
N SER A 98 -6.65 -12.27 17.14
CA SER A 98 -7.56 -12.72 16.07
C SER A 98 -7.52 -11.88 14.79
N THR A 99 -6.80 -10.75 14.83
CA THR A 99 -6.64 -9.83 13.70
C THR A 99 -5.21 -9.87 13.19
N ALA A 100 -5.00 -10.30 11.95
CA ALA A 100 -3.72 -10.19 11.27
C ALA A 100 -3.62 -8.85 10.53
N LYS A 101 -2.39 -8.31 10.39
CA LYS A 101 -2.16 -6.97 9.88
C LYS A 101 -1.38 -7.01 8.56
N VAL A 102 -1.79 -6.19 7.61
CA VAL A 102 -1.05 -5.97 6.37
C VAL A 102 -0.85 -4.48 6.20
N VAL A 103 0.37 -4.05 5.91
CA VAL A 103 0.70 -2.64 5.69
C VAL A 103 1.24 -2.46 4.27
N TYR A 104 0.63 -1.55 3.53
CA TYR A 104 1.10 -1.09 2.25
C TYR A 104 1.74 0.27 2.39
N LEU A 105 2.94 0.40 1.82
CA LEU A 105 3.57 1.69 1.65
C LEU A 105 3.77 1.93 0.16
N GLN A 106 3.45 3.15 -0.27
CA GLN A 106 3.73 3.65 -1.62
C GLN A 106 4.78 4.75 -1.53
N GLU A 107 5.47 4.99 -2.64
CA GLU A 107 6.52 6.01 -2.70
C GLU A 107 7.71 5.76 -1.77
N CYS A 108 8.01 4.51 -1.43
CA CYS A 108 9.23 4.19 -0.71
C CYS A 108 10.47 4.42 -1.60
N VAL A 109 11.56 4.92 -1.03
CA VAL A 109 12.89 4.94 -1.66
C VAL A 109 13.82 3.88 -1.07
N ALA A 110 14.98 3.68 -1.69
CA ALA A 110 15.95 2.66 -1.26
C ALA A 110 16.39 2.75 0.22
N SER A 111 16.43 3.96 0.79
CA SER A 111 16.76 4.15 2.21
C SER A 111 15.61 3.74 3.14
N ASP A 112 14.37 3.90 2.69
CA ASP A 112 13.19 3.46 3.44
C ASP A 112 13.16 1.95 3.55
N VAL A 113 13.39 1.24 2.44
CA VAL A 113 13.50 -0.23 2.43
C VAL A 113 14.54 -0.71 3.45
N LYS A 114 15.69 -0.02 3.52
CA LYS A 114 16.73 -0.33 4.53
C LYS A 114 16.28 -0.06 5.95
N LEU A 115 15.57 1.04 6.21
CA LEU A 115 15.08 1.36 7.56
C LEU A 115 13.99 0.39 8.01
N ILE A 116 13.03 0.08 7.12
CA ILE A 116 11.98 -0.92 7.33
C ILE A 116 12.63 -2.27 7.66
N ALA A 117 13.55 -2.76 6.82
CA ALA A 117 14.24 -4.02 7.01
C ALA A 117 15.11 -4.07 8.29
N ASN A 118 15.55 -2.91 8.81
CA ASN A 118 16.38 -2.83 10.01
C ASN A 118 15.60 -2.56 11.30
N ASN A 119 14.32 -2.20 11.21
CA ASN A 119 13.49 -1.93 12.37
C ASN A 119 13.16 -3.22 13.14
N ALA A 120 13.34 -3.20 14.46
CA ALA A 120 13.16 -4.38 15.32
C ALA A 120 11.71 -4.89 15.33
N TRP A 121 10.74 -3.99 15.45
CA TRP A 121 9.32 -4.33 15.41
C TRP A 121 8.94 -4.98 14.07
N ILE A 122 9.49 -4.47 12.97
CA ILE A 122 9.26 -5.04 11.64
C ILE A 122 9.79 -6.48 11.53
N ARG A 123 11.04 -6.70 11.93
CA ARG A 123 11.68 -8.02 11.91
C ARG A 123 10.93 -9.08 12.73
N GLU A 124 10.34 -8.65 13.84
CA GLU A 124 9.57 -9.51 14.74
C GLU A 124 8.15 -9.80 14.20
N THR A 125 7.53 -8.84 13.51
CA THR A 125 6.09 -8.88 13.23
C THR A 125 5.77 -9.26 11.78
N PHE A 126 6.59 -8.86 10.81
CA PHE A 126 6.24 -8.91 9.40
C PHE A 126 7.24 -9.71 8.54
N ALA A 127 6.68 -10.39 7.54
CA ALA A 127 7.38 -10.74 6.32
C ALA A 127 7.37 -9.54 5.38
N LEU A 128 8.41 -9.39 4.56
CA LEU A 128 8.54 -8.27 3.62
C LEU A 128 8.47 -8.77 2.17
N SER A 129 7.78 -8.04 1.30
CA SER A 129 7.85 -8.27 -0.13
C SER A 129 9.21 -7.89 -0.72
N ASP A 130 9.88 -6.89 -0.14
CA ASP A 130 11.11 -6.32 -0.67
C ASP A 130 12.11 -6.00 0.45
N VAL A 131 13.37 -6.38 0.24
CA VAL A 131 14.53 -5.96 1.08
C VAL A 131 15.57 -5.19 0.27
N SER A 132 15.30 -5.00 -1.03
CA SER A 132 16.05 -4.19 -1.99
C SER A 132 15.05 -3.52 -2.95
N THR A 133 15.55 -2.75 -3.91
CA THR A 133 14.72 -2.10 -4.94
C THR A 133 14.71 -2.88 -6.25
N ASP A 134 15.12 -4.15 -6.25
CA ASP A 134 15.40 -4.91 -7.48
C ASP A 134 14.14 -5.19 -8.29
N ASN A 135 12.97 -5.23 -7.66
CA ASN A 135 11.68 -5.43 -8.33
C ASN A 135 10.99 -4.12 -8.75
N TRP A 136 11.65 -2.97 -8.61
CA TRP A 136 11.10 -1.68 -9.04
C TRP A 136 11.66 -1.27 -10.41
N GLN A 137 10.87 -0.55 -11.20
CA GLN A 137 11.23 -0.23 -12.60
C GLN A 137 12.53 0.57 -12.76
N SER A 138 12.69 1.71 -12.08
CA SER A 138 13.98 2.40 -11.98
C SER A 138 14.76 2.01 -10.74
N GLY A 139 14.09 1.48 -9.70
CA GLY A 139 14.68 1.42 -8.36
C GLY A 139 14.82 2.78 -7.67
N HIS A 140 14.25 3.86 -8.21
CA HIS A 140 14.21 5.15 -7.51
C HIS A 140 13.21 5.14 -6.37
N TYR A 141 11.96 4.79 -6.70
CA TYR A 141 10.87 4.64 -5.75
C TYR A 141 9.97 3.47 -6.15
N GLY A 142 9.14 3.01 -5.22
CA GLY A 142 8.18 1.93 -5.49
C GLY A 142 7.27 1.64 -4.31
N THR A 143 6.58 0.51 -4.39
CA THR A 143 5.69 0.03 -3.33
C THR A 143 6.35 -1.10 -2.53
N ILE A 144 5.97 -1.28 -1.27
CA ILE A 144 6.36 -2.41 -0.44
C ILE A 144 5.16 -2.86 0.39
N SER A 145 5.03 -4.16 0.62
CA SER A 145 4.01 -4.75 1.48
C SER A 145 4.65 -5.46 2.67
N LEU A 146 4.14 -5.19 3.86
CA LEU A 146 4.52 -5.82 5.12
C LEU A 146 3.38 -6.73 5.56
N ILE A 147 3.64 -8.03 5.63
CA ILE A 147 2.61 -9.06 5.82
C ILE A 147 2.82 -9.70 7.20
N ASP A 148 1.80 -9.69 8.07
CA ASP A 148 1.90 -10.32 9.40
C ASP A 148 2.39 -11.77 9.26
N ARG A 149 3.48 -12.11 9.94
CA ARG A 149 4.16 -13.42 9.79
C ARG A 149 3.28 -14.61 10.20
N ARG A 150 2.16 -14.36 10.89
CA ARG A 150 1.17 -15.40 11.22
C ARG A 150 0.39 -15.86 9.99
N LEU A 151 0.42 -15.09 8.89
CA LEU A 151 -0.22 -15.39 7.61
C LEU A 151 0.74 -16.18 6.71
N PRO A 152 0.41 -17.43 6.34
CA PRO A 152 1.15 -18.16 5.33
C PRO A 152 1.00 -17.47 3.96
N ILE A 153 2.12 -17.11 3.34
CA ILE A 153 2.17 -16.51 2.01
C ILE A 153 2.19 -17.62 0.96
N ALA A 154 1.15 -17.66 0.13
CA ALA A 154 0.95 -18.63 -0.94
C ALA A 154 1.54 -18.18 -2.28
N SER A 155 1.59 -16.87 -2.53
CA SER A 155 2.24 -16.27 -3.70
C SER A 155 2.67 -14.82 -3.41
N CYS A 156 3.66 -14.33 -4.15
CA CYS A 156 4.11 -12.93 -4.13
C CYS A 156 4.59 -12.58 -5.54
N PHE A 157 3.96 -11.60 -6.19
CA PHE A 157 4.27 -11.23 -7.56
C PHE A 157 3.90 -9.77 -7.85
N ARG A 158 4.49 -9.20 -8.89
CA ARG A 158 4.17 -7.85 -9.38
C ARG A 158 3.63 -7.90 -10.79
N VAL A 159 2.80 -6.92 -11.13
CA VAL A 159 2.38 -6.65 -12.50
C VAL A 159 2.72 -5.20 -12.82
N HIS A 160 3.78 -5.02 -13.60
CA HIS A 160 4.20 -3.69 -14.06
C HIS A 160 3.31 -3.22 -15.20
N TYR A 161 2.73 -2.03 -15.08
CA TYR A 161 1.78 -1.55 -16.08
C TYR A 161 2.48 -1.15 -17.36
N SER A 162 1.94 -1.54 -18.52
CA SER A 162 2.37 -0.97 -19.80
C SER A 162 1.89 0.48 -19.95
N GLU A 163 0.68 0.76 -19.47
CA GLU A 163 0.06 2.08 -19.52
C GLU A 163 0.52 2.96 -18.36
N THR A 164 1.81 3.26 -18.28
CA THR A 164 2.38 4.17 -17.28
C THR A 164 3.45 5.11 -17.85
N ARG A 165 3.57 6.31 -17.27
CA ARG A 165 4.70 7.24 -17.45
C ARG A 165 5.52 7.41 -16.18
N MET A 166 5.12 6.73 -15.13
CA MET A 166 5.64 6.90 -13.78
C MET A 166 5.94 5.56 -13.14
N GLU A 167 6.30 4.54 -13.94
CA GLU A 167 6.88 3.32 -13.40
C GLU A 167 5.96 2.55 -12.44
N ARG A 168 4.64 2.68 -12.66
CA ARG A 168 3.60 2.15 -11.76
C ARG A 168 3.41 0.64 -11.92
N ASP A 169 3.05 -0.02 -10.82
CA ASP A 169 2.74 -1.44 -10.75
C ASP A 169 1.65 -1.74 -9.71
N VAL A 170 1.18 -2.98 -9.71
CA VAL A 170 0.50 -3.59 -8.55
C VAL A 170 1.36 -4.72 -7.99
N LEU A 171 1.66 -4.64 -6.71
CA LEU A 171 2.27 -5.69 -5.91
C LEU A 171 1.19 -6.55 -5.28
N ILE A 172 1.21 -7.84 -5.59
CA ILE A 172 0.19 -8.81 -5.20
C ILE A 172 0.79 -9.88 -4.29
N VAL A 173 0.12 -10.13 -3.16
CA VAL A 173 0.48 -11.19 -2.22
C VAL A 173 -0.78 -12.01 -1.91
N ASP A 174 -0.74 -13.31 -2.17
CA ASP A 174 -1.81 -14.20 -1.73
C ASP A 174 -1.44 -14.80 -0.37
N VAL A 175 -2.37 -14.76 0.57
CA VAL A 175 -2.20 -15.41 1.88
C VAL A 175 -3.28 -16.44 2.13
N LYS A 176 -2.97 -17.43 2.97
CA LYS A 176 -3.96 -18.37 3.49
C LYS A 176 -4.50 -17.89 4.83
N VAL A 177 -5.81 -17.79 4.94
CA VAL A 177 -6.52 -17.49 6.19
C VAL A 177 -7.62 -18.51 6.34
N LYS A 178 -7.54 -19.34 7.38
CA LYS A 178 -8.38 -20.54 7.52
C LYS A 178 -8.24 -21.42 6.26
N ASP A 179 -9.35 -21.75 5.61
CA ASP A 179 -9.38 -22.51 4.36
C ASP A 179 -9.44 -21.63 3.09
N LYS A 180 -9.34 -20.30 3.25
CA LYS A 180 -9.47 -19.33 2.15
C LYS A 180 -8.13 -18.75 1.72
N THR A 181 -8.06 -18.38 0.45
CA THR A 181 -6.98 -17.61 -0.17
C THR A 181 -7.44 -16.17 -0.31
N ILE A 182 -6.82 -15.26 0.43
CA ILE A 182 -7.12 -13.83 0.36
C ILE A 182 -5.97 -13.13 -0.37
N ARG A 183 -6.31 -12.43 -1.45
CA ARG A 183 -5.38 -11.66 -2.27
C ARG A 183 -5.26 -10.23 -1.77
N PHE A 184 -4.03 -9.77 -1.63
CA PHE A 184 -3.68 -8.42 -1.21
C PHE A 184 -2.99 -7.70 -2.39
N CYS A 185 -3.56 -6.58 -2.85
CA CYS A 185 -3.06 -5.78 -3.98
C CYS A 185 -2.65 -4.36 -3.51
N ASN A 186 -1.35 -4.09 -3.44
CA ASN A 186 -0.80 -2.76 -3.17
C ASN A 186 -0.47 -2.07 -4.49
N THR A 187 -1.03 -0.89 -4.73
CA THR A 187 -0.71 -0.13 -5.95
C THR A 187 -0.57 1.36 -5.68
N HIS A 188 0.15 2.04 -6.56
CA HIS A 188 0.10 3.48 -6.71
C HIS A 188 -0.29 3.74 -8.17
N LEU A 189 -1.51 4.19 -8.42
CA LEU A 189 -1.99 4.45 -9.79
C LEU A 189 -1.38 5.73 -10.37
N GLU A 190 -1.47 5.90 -11.69
CA GLU A 190 -0.88 7.03 -12.38
C GLU A 190 -1.29 8.39 -11.77
N SER A 191 -0.30 9.15 -11.33
CA SER A 191 -0.52 10.52 -10.87
C SER A 191 -0.80 11.49 -12.02
N LEU A 192 -1.19 12.70 -11.65
CA LEU A 192 -1.55 13.80 -12.55
C LEU A 192 -2.76 13.49 -13.44
N ALA A 193 -3.34 14.54 -14.01
CA ALA A 193 -4.43 14.42 -14.98
C ALA A 193 -3.84 14.30 -16.40
N PHE A 194 -3.80 13.08 -16.92
CA PHE A 194 -3.34 12.81 -18.29
C PHE A 194 -4.52 12.64 -19.27
N GLU A 195 -4.27 13.00 -20.53
CA GLU A 195 -5.15 12.72 -21.66
C GLU A 195 -4.37 11.95 -22.75
N PRO A 196 -4.71 10.69 -23.06
CA PRO A 196 -5.75 9.88 -22.42
C PRO A 196 -5.41 9.48 -20.97
N PRO A 197 -6.42 9.20 -20.12
CA PRO A 197 -6.21 8.80 -18.73
C PRO A 197 -5.58 7.40 -18.63
N ARG A 198 -4.58 7.26 -17.77
CA ARG A 198 -3.84 6.00 -17.55
C ARG A 198 -4.40 5.15 -16.40
N ARG A 199 -5.05 5.78 -15.42
CA ARG A 199 -5.63 5.09 -14.27
C ARG A 199 -6.73 4.09 -14.67
N ILE A 200 -7.47 4.36 -15.74
CA ILE A 200 -8.52 3.45 -16.24
C ILE A 200 -7.95 2.07 -16.63
N PRO A 201 -6.99 1.94 -17.58
CA PRO A 201 -6.44 0.63 -17.91
C PRO A 201 -5.69 -0.02 -16.75
N GLN A 202 -5.03 0.74 -15.88
CA GLN A 202 -4.33 0.21 -14.71
C GLN A 202 -5.30 -0.43 -13.70
N MET A 203 -6.40 0.28 -13.36
CA MET A 203 -7.41 -0.23 -12.46
C MET A 203 -8.13 -1.45 -13.04
N LYS A 204 -8.40 -1.44 -14.35
CA LYS A 204 -8.95 -2.61 -15.05
C LYS A 204 -8.05 -3.84 -14.96
N LEU A 205 -6.73 -3.65 -15.08
CA LEU A 205 -5.78 -4.74 -14.90
C LEU A 205 -5.80 -5.26 -13.46
N CYS A 206 -5.81 -4.38 -12.46
CA CYS A 206 -5.91 -4.79 -11.05
C CYS A 206 -7.19 -5.58 -10.79
N ALA A 207 -8.34 -5.12 -11.27
CA ALA A 207 -9.61 -5.79 -11.10
C ALA A 207 -9.61 -7.21 -11.68
N LYS A 208 -9.00 -7.40 -12.86
CA LYS A 208 -8.80 -8.74 -13.45
C LYS A 208 -8.06 -9.68 -12.51
N TYR A 209 -7.00 -9.22 -11.83
CA TYR A 209 -6.28 -10.04 -10.85
C TYR A 209 -7.06 -10.21 -9.53
N MET A 210 -7.84 -9.22 -9.10
CA MET A 210 -8.68 -9.34 -7.90
C MET A 210 -9.83 -10.35 -8.07
N GLN A 211 -10.32 -10.53 -9.29
CA GLN A 211 -11.45 -11.40 -9.64
C GLN A 211 -11.01 -12.77 -10.18
N ASP A 212 -9.75 -13.14 -9.98
CA ASP A 212 -9.23 -14.45 -10.40
C ASP A 212 -9.90 -15.59 -9.61
N GLU A 213 -10.35 -16.64 -10.30
CA GLU A 213 -11.07 -17.77 -9.68
C GLU A 213 -10.22 -18.58 -8.70
N SER A 214 -8.89 -18.40 -8.70
CA SER A 214 -7.98 -19.05 -7.75
C SER A 214 -7.99 -18.46 -6.34
N VAL A 215 -8.66 -17.33 -6.12
CA VAL A 215 -8.75 -16.66 -4.81
C VAL A 215 -10.19 -16.50 -4.35
N ASP A 216 -10.40 -16.61 -3.04
CA ASP A 216 -11.75 -16.54 -2.45
C ASP A 216 -12.18 -15.09 -2.23
N GLY A 217 -11.23 -14.19 -1.99
CA GLY A 217 -11.47 -12.76 -1.84
C GLY A 217 -10.22 -11.94 -2.10
N ALA A 218 -10.40 -10.65 -2.41
CA ALA A 218 -9.31 -9.75 -2.74
C ALA A 218 -9.52 -8.37 -2.12
N LEU A 219 -8.42 -7.80 -1.62
CA LEU A 219 -8.34 -6.47 -1.01
C LEU A 219 -7.28 -5.67 -1.78
N LEU A 220 -7.66 -4.51 -2.29
CA LEU A 220 -6.75 -3.56 -2.94
C LEU A 220 -6.74 -2.26 -2.16
N ALA A 221 -5.56 -1.72 -1.92
CA ALA A 221 -5.42 -0.40 -1.33
C ALA A 221 -4.18 0.30 -1.86
N GLY A 222 -4.17 1.63 -1.73
CA GLY A 222 -3.07 2.44 -2.23
C GLY A 222 -3.46 3.87 -2.48
N ASP A 223 -2.48 4.63 -2.95
CA ASP A 223 -2.72 5.92 -3.59
C ASP A 223 -3.26 5.69 -5.00
N LEU A 224 -4.58 5.83 -5.14
CA LEU A 224 -5.25 5.63 -6.42
C LEU A 224 -5.31 6.93 -7.25
N ASN A 225 -4.72 8.03 -6.77
CA ASN A 225 -4.67 9.31 -7.44
C ASN A 225 -6.04 9.77 -7.98
N ALA A 226 -7.11 9.54 -7.20
CA ALA A 226 -8.48 9.83 -7.62
C ALA A 226 -8.77 11.34 -7.67
N ILE A 227 -8.46 11.97 -8.81
CA ILE A 227 -8.50 13.44 -9.00
C ILE A 227 -9.28 13.89 -10.23
N GLN A 228 -9.81 12.97 -11.04
CA GLN A 228 -10.65 13.24 -12.21
C GLN A 228 -12.01 12.56 -12.03
N ASP A 229 -13.03 13.04 -12.76
CA ASP A 229 -14.42 12.58 -12.57
C ASP A 229 -14.61 11.06 -12.74
N PHE A 230 -13.86 10.42 -13.65
CA PHE A 230 -13.94 8.97 -13.84
C PHE A 230 -13.42 8.18 -12.62
N ASP A 231 -12.57 8.78 -11.78
CA ASP A 231 -12.00 8.11 -10.59
C ASP A 231 -13.06 7.82 -9.51
N ARG A 232 -14.23 8.45 -9.62
CA ARG A 232 -15.39 8.25 -8.74
C ARG A 232 -16.06 6.91 -8.95
N THR A 233 -16.04 6.39 -10.18
CA THR A 233 -16.71 5.14 -10.55
C THR A 233 -15.74 4.01 -10.90
N LEU A 234 -14.42 4.25 -10.83
CA LEU A 234 -13.41 3.23 -11.15
C LEU A 234 -13.61 1.89 -10.42
N HIS A 235 -14.11 1.90 -9.18
CA HIS A 235 -14.44 0.67 -8.46
C HIS A 235 -15.64 -0.04 -9.11
N SER A 236 -16.78 0.63 -9.22
CA SER A 236 -18.03 0.06 -9.74
C SER A 236 -17.94 -0.34 -11.21
N ASP A 237 -17.23 0.45 -12.02
CA ASP A 237 -16.99 0.17 -13.44
C ASP A 237 -16.18 -1.12 -13.66
N ASN A 238 -15.47 -1.57 -12.61
CA ASN A 238 -14.69 -2.80 -12.60
C ASN A 238 -15.30 -3.89 -11.69
N GLY A 239 -16.53 -3.71 -11.20
CA GLY A 239 -17.19 -4.72 -10.34
C GLY A 239 -16.52 -4.92 -8.97
N LEU A 240 -15.94 -3.85 -8.43
CA LEU A 240 -15.32 -3.82 -7.10
C LEU A 240 -16.15 -2.93 -6.18
N ASN A 241 -16.09 -3.21 -4.88
CA ASN A 241 -16.72 -2.41 -3.84
C ASN A 241 -15.69 -1.44 -3.23
N ASP A 242 -16.11 -0.23 -2.85
CA ASP A 242 -15.28 0.76 -2.15
C ASP A 242 -15.61 0.76 -0.65
N ALA A 243 -14.62 0.45 0.20
CA ALA A 243 -14.83 0.31 1.63
C ALA A 243 -15.36 1.57 2.33
N TYR A 244 -14.95 2.75 1.87
CA TYR A 244 -15.44 4.01 2.45
C TYR A 244 -16.91 4.23 2.09
N LEU A 245 -17.29 3.97 0.84
CA LEU A 245 -18.67 4.17 0.37
C LEU A 245 -19.64 3.11 0.94
N GLU A 246 -19.21 1.84 1.04
CA GLU A 246 -20.00 0.75 1.62
C GLU A 246 -20.36 0.99 3.09
N LEU A 247 -19.55 1.78 3.82
CA LEU A 247 -19.83 2.19 5.20
C LEU A 247 -20.56 3.54 5.31
N GLY A 248 -21.13 4.03 4.20
CA GLY A 248 -21.95 5.24 4.16
C GLY A 248 -21.17 6.54 3.93
N GLY A 249 -19.88 6.46 3.59
CA GLY A 249 -19.12 7.60 3.10
C GLY A 249 -19.61 8.10 1.74
N ALA A 250 -19.15 9.29 1.33
CA ALA A 250 -19.55 9.90 0.06
C ALA A 250 -18.33 10.46 -0.69
N GLU A 251 -18.26 10.25 -2.01
CA GLU A 251 -17.11 10.68 -2.84
C GLU A 251 -16.77 12.17 -2.73
N ASP A 252 -17.77 13.03 -2.52
CA ASP A 252 -17.60 14.49 -2.46
C ASP A 252 -17.57 15.06 -1.03
N ASP A 253 -17.48 14.19 -0.03
CA ASP A 253 -17.32 14.64 1.35
C ASP A 253 -15.84 14.85 1.69
N ALA A 254 -15.50 16.10 2.03
CA ALA A 254 -14.16 16.47 2.46
C ALA A 254 -13.68 15.73 3.71
N SER A 255 -14.58 15.15 4.51
CA SER A 255 -14.23 14.29 5.64
C SER A 255 -13.50 13.01 5.19
N GLY A 256 -13.76 12.53 3.97
CA GLY A 256 -13.12 11.35 3.39
C GLY A 256 -11.83 11.65 2.64
N HIS A 257 -11.44 12.92 2.48
CA HIS A 257 -10.23 13.29 1.74
C HIS A 257 -8.98 12.80 2.47
N THR A 258 -8.01 12.29 1.73
CA THR A 258 -6.74 11.76 2.25
C THR A 258 -5.54 12.57 1.79
N TRP A 259 -5.71 13.41 0.78
CA TRP A 259 -4.67 14.29 0.27
C TRP A 259 -5.05 15.77 0.39
N GLY A 260 -4.02 16.60 0.57
CA GLY A 260 -4.10 18.05 0.56
C GLY A 260 -4.12 18.67 1.94
N GLN A 261 -4.62 17.97 2.97
CA GLN A 261 -4.63 18.51 4.35
C GLN A 261 -3.22 18.69 4.92
N GLN A 262 -2.26 17.87 4.46
CA GLN A 262 -0.85 17.93 4.86
C GLN A 262 0.07 18.34 3.70
N ALA A 263 -0.50 18.80 2.58
CA ALA A 263 0.27 19.31 1.46
C ALA A 263 0.79 20.74 1.75
N ALA A 264 1.80 21.16 0.98
CA ALA A 264 2.27 22.53 1.02
C ALA A 264 1.12 23.49 0.71
N THR A 265 1.05 24.64 1.40
CA THR A 265 -0.10 25.54 1.37
C THR A 265 -0.43 26.00 -0.04
N VAL A 266 0.58 26.30 -0.86
CA VAL A 266 0.42 26.68 -2.27
C VAL A 266 -0.18 25.55 -3.11
N GLN A 267 0.17 24.28 -2.84
CA GLN A 267 -0.41 23.14 -3.56
C GLN A 267 -1.86 22.91 -3.15
N ARG A 268 -2.16 22.97 -1.84
CA ARG A 268 -3.52 22.86 -1.32
C ARG A 268 -4.43 23.96 -1.87
N GLU A 269 -3.96 25.20 -1.95
CA GLU A 269 -4.72 26.31 -2.54
C GLU A 269 -4.97 26.12 -4.04
N ARG A 270 -4.00 25.52 -4.75
CA ARG A 270 -4.09 25.30 -6.19
C ARG A 270 -4.99 24.13 -6.58
N PHE A 271 -4.91 23.03 -5.86
CA PHE A 271 -5.54 21.76 -6.23
C PHE A 271 -6.69 21.35 -5.30
N GLY A 272 -6.84 21.99 -4.15
CA GLY A 272 -7.81 21.62 -3.13
C GLY A 272 -7.37 20.40 -2.33
N THR A 273 -8.36 19.63 -1.88
CA THR A 273 -8.16 18.36 -1.16
C THR A 273 -8.95 17.28 -1.89
N SER A 274 -8.53 16.02 -1.79
CA SER A 274 -9.16 14.90 -2.50
C SER A 274 -8.99 13.58 -1.76
N ARG A 275 -9.83 12.60 -2.08
CA ARG A 275 -9.75 11.22 -1.57
C ARG A 275 -8.93 10.35 -2.53
N MET A 276 -7.61 10.56 -2.52
CA MET A 276 -6.69 9.82 -3.40
C MET A 276 -6.50 8.37 -2.94
N ASP A 277 -6.41 8.16 -1.63
CA ASP A 277 -6.13 6.86 -1.03
C ASP A 277 -7.45 6.13 -0.77
N LYS A 278 -7.60 4.94 -1.35
CA LYS A 278 -8.84 4.15 -1.29
C LYS A 278 -8.56 2.70 -0.95
N VAL A 279 -9.60 2.00 -0.46
CA VAL A 279 -9.58 0.56 -0.25
C VAL A 279 -10.73 -0.06 -1.03
N PHE A 280 -10.41 -0.90 -2.01
CA PHE A 280 -11.38 -1.66 -2.78
C PHE A 280 -11.36 -3.13 -2.40
N PHE A 281 -12.49 -3.83 -2.53
CA PHE A 281 -12.57 -5.25 -2.22
C PHE A 281 -13.54 -6.02 -3.12
N HIS A 282 -13.33 -7.33 -3.22
CA HIS A 282 -14.14 -8.27 -3.98
C HIS A 282 -14.13 -9.66 -3.33
N GLY A 283 -15.17 -10.47 -3.57
CA GLY A 283 -15.25 -11.86 -3.12
C GLY A 283 -15.64 -12.02 -1.64
N ASP A 284 -15.27 -13.15 -1.06
CA ASP A 284 -15.71 -13.63 0.25
C ASP A 284 -14.90 -13.03 1.42
N VAL A 285 -14.99 -11.70 1.54
CA VAL A 285 -14.47 -10.89 2.64
C VAL A 285 -15.55 -9.94 3.14
N GLY A 286 -15.76 -9.88 4.46
CA GLY A 286 -16.79 -9.03 5.06
C GLY A 286 -16.20 -7.74 5.60
N LEU A 287 -16.52 -6.58 5.02
CA LEU A 287 -16.06 -5.29 5.53
C LEU A 287 -16.65 -5.01 6.92
N LEU A 288 -15.78 -4.66 7.88
CA LEU A 288 -16.15 -4.35 9.27
C LEU A 288 -15.98 -2.87 9.62
N SER A 289 -14.89 -2.26 9.18
CA SER A 289 -14.59 -0.86 9.47
C SER A 289 -13.67 -0.23 8.43
N PHE A 290 -13.72 1.10 8.35
CA PHE A 290 -12.81 1.93 7.57
C PHE A 290 -12.50 3.19 8.41
N GLU A 291 -11.23 3.58 8.44
CA GLU A 291 -10.78 4.80 9.11
C GLU A 291 -9.56 5.42 8.42
N GLN A 292 -9.31 6.69 8.71
CA GLN A 292 -8.11 7.40 8.30
C GLN A 292 -7.14 7.52 9.47
N PHE A 293 -5.84 7.51 9.20
CA PHE A 293 -4.79 7.69 10.20
C PHE A 293 -3.65 8.59 9.68
N GLY A 294 -2.60 8.78 10.48
CA GLY A 294 -1.39 9.48 10.04
C GLY A 294 -1.50 11.01 10.06
N ARG A 295 -2.59 11.56 10.60
CA ARG A 295 -2.75 13.01 10.78
C ARG A 295 -1.73 13.54 11.77
N ASP A 296 -1.06 14.63 11.37
CA ASP A 296 -0.09 15.36 12.19
C ASP A 296 1.04 14.47 12.74
N VAL A 297 1.48 13.49 11.93
CA VAL A 297 2.74 12.79 12.20
C VAL A 297 3.87 13.65 11.66
N LEU A 298 4.80 14.02 12.55
CA LEU A 298 5.81 15.06 12.30
C LEU A 298 7.22 14.49 12.35
N VAL A 299 8.14 15.12 11.63
CA VAL A 299 9.58 14.91 11.79
C VAL A 299 10.02 15.39 13.17
N GLU A 300 10.93 14.68 13.83
CA GLU A 300 11.38 15.00 15.19
C GLU A 300 12.56 15.99 15.23
N ASP A 301 13.48 15.94 14.26
CA ASP A 301 14.67 16.78 14.25
C ASP A 301 14.33 18.25 13.97
N ALA A 302 14.75 19.16 14.86
CA ALA A 302 14.36 20.57 14.78
C ALA A 302 14.89 21.29 13.52
N ALA A 303 16.07 20.94 13.02
CA ALA A 303 16.64 21.56 11.83
C ALA A 303 15.96 21.06 10.55
N GLU A 304 15.56 19.79 10.53
CA GLU A 304 14.74 19.24 9.44
C GLU A 304 13.31 19.79 9.47
N GLN A 305 12.72 19.97 10.66
CA GLN A 305 11.42 20.60 10.83
C GLN A 305 11.41 22.02 10.23
N GLU A 306 12.39 22.84 10.56
CA GLU A 306 12.50 24.20 10.02
C GLU A 306 12.57 24.21 8.49
N GLN A 307 13.37 23.31 7.91
CA GLN A 307 13.50 23.20 6.44
C GLN A 307 12.19 22.76 5.77
N LEU A 308 11.43 21.84 6.37
CA LEU A 308 10.11 21.47 5.84
C LEU A 308 9.13 22.63 5.88
N ILE A 309 9.10 23.42 6.96
CA ILE A 309 8.28 24.64 7.02
C ILE A 309 8.69 25.64 5.93
N GLN A 310 9.99 25.83 5.70
CA GLN A 310 10.51 26.70 4.65
C GLN A 310 10.13 26.24 3.23
N LEU A 311 9.83 24.96 3.02
CA LEU A 311 9.30 24.44 1.76
C LEU A 311 7.82 24.81 1.51
N GLY A 312 7.15 25.41 2.50
CA GLY A 312 5.78 25.92 2.39
C GLY A 312 4.71 25.05 3.04
N PHE A 313 5.10 24.13 3.93
CA PHE A 313 4.19 23.32 4.73
C PHE A 313 3.81 24.06 6.02
N ASP A 314 2.58 23.89 6.50
CA ASP A 314 2.14 24.51 7.76
C ASP A 314 2.75 23.82 9.00
N LYS A 315 3.08 22.53 8.87
CA LYS A 315 3.74 21.71 9.89
C LYS A 315 4.80 20.82 9.22
N PRO A 316 5.80 20.33 9.97
CA PRO A 316 6.83 19.46 9.42
C PRO A 316 6.32 18.00 9.29
N TRP A 317 5.27 17.82 8.51
CA TRP A 317 4.65 16.50 8.29
C TRP A 317 5.61 15.54 7.60
N ILE A 318 5.44 14.25 7.89
CA ILE A 318 6.25 13.21 7.26
C ILE A 318 5.78 12.82 5.86
N THR A 319 4.58 13.22 5.46
CA THR A 319 3.98 13.01 4.13
C THR A 319 2.81 13.97 3.95
N ASP A 320 2.47 14.29 2.69
CA ASP A 320 1.29 15.07 2.33
C ASP A 320 -0.03 14.25 2.34
N HIS A 321 0.06 12.93 2.54
CA HIS A 321 -1.08 12.01 2.64
C HIS A 321 -1.45 11.62 4.08
N LEU A 322 -2.75 11.46 4.31
CA LEU A 322 -3.29 10.64 5.39
C LEU A 322 -3.29 9.16 4.96
N GLY A 323 -3.07 8.27 5.91
CA GLY A 323 -3.22 6.83 5.66
C GLY A 323 -4.67 6.39 5.76
N VAL A 324 -5.00 5.25 5.16
CA VAL A 324 -6.31 4.60 5.29
C VAL A 324 -6.15 3.20 5.87
N MET A 325 -7.08 2.80 6.74
CA MET A 325 -7.15 1.48 7.32
C MET A 325 -8.55 0.89 7.15
N ALA A 326 -8.63 -0.35 6.69
CA ALA A 326 -9.88 -1.10 6.65
C ALA A 326 -9.73 -2.45 7.32
N THR A 327 -10.74 -2.86 8.09
CA THR A 327 -10.79 -4.19 8.71
C THR A 327 -11.84 -5.05 8.04
N PHE A 328 -11.47 -6.30 7.74
CA PHE A 328 -12.33 -7.29 7.11
C PHE A 328 -12.42 -8.56 7.97
N ALA A 329 -13.60 -9.15 8.05
CA ALA A 329 -13.81 -10.50 8.54
C ALA A 329 -13.56 -11.51 7.43
N VAL A 330 -12.97 -12.64 7.79
CA VAL A 330 -12.86 -13.84 6.95
C VAL A 330 -13.73 -14.93 7.58
N ALA A 331 -14.90 -15.17 6.98
CA ALA A 331 -15.84 -16.18 7.45
C ALA A 331 -15.29 -17.60 7.23
N ASP A 332 -15.69 -18.54 8.10
CA ASP A 332 -15.44 -19.96 7.85
C ASP A 332 -16.21 -20.41 6.61
N SER A 333 -15.62 -21.31 5.83
CA SER A 333 -16.38 -22.02 4.81
C SER A 333 -17.49 -22.83 5.49
N PRO A 334 -18.73 -22.82 4.99
CA PRO A 334 -19.78 -23.67 5.56
C PRO A 334 -19.30 -25.13 5.54
N PRO A 335 -19.57 -25.92 6.60
CA PRO A 335 -19.10 -27.30 6.66
C PRO A 335 -19.55 -28.06 5.42
N HIS A 336 -18.62 -28.71 4.74
CA HIS A 336 -18.93 -29.55 3.57
C HIS A 336 -19.99 -30.59 3.94
N GLY A 337 -21.22 -30.38 3.48
CA GLY A 337 -22.30 -31.35 3.58
C GLY A 337 -23.58 -30.86 4.24
N GLN A 338 -24.25 -29.86 3.67
CA GLN A 338 -25.71 -29.77 3.62
C GLN A 338 -26.12 -29.11 2.30
N LEU A 339 -26.31 -29.94 1.27
CA LEU A 339 -27.16 -29.67 0.10
C LEU A 339 -28.39 -30.55 0.19
#